data_AF-R1GF90-F1
#
_entry.id   AF-R1GF90-F1
#
_cell.length_a   1.000
_cell.length_b   1.000
_cell.length_c   1.000
_cell.angle_alpha   90.00
_cell.angle_beta   90.00
_cell.angle_gamma   90.00
#
_symmetry.space_group_name_H-M   'P 1'
#
loop_
_entity.id
_entity.type
_entity.pdbx_description
1 polymer ?
#
loop_
_entity_poly.entity_id
_entity_poly.type
_entity_poly.pdbx_seq_one_letter_code
_entity_poly.pdbx_strand_id
1 'polypeptide(L)'
;MSLFTEKDFRGEYYRSTNATREPWTPKAKTYSAKDYHVRNFSSPSELEWFVSIAIYFFFVLGSAIKIMLSDGVSATDFRNLALSTIRPQSLTMGRDLAPPALAIVANTPQLLLSAGYLLYNRLLTATAVAGEWAAFGAAAPKALRTTRPAGAQRSTRWLQLPHRFAAPAVAASALLHYLASQALFFAAVRVYADDGGRVVRDVSGLGSSNAAMLALAVCAAALIVASMVLGWRSGDDLLIQF
;
A
#
# COMPACT_ATOMS: atom_id res chain seq x y z
N MET A 1 5.14 -13.01 -31.20
CA MET A 1 4.09 -13.50 -30.30
C MET A 1 2.76 -13.24 -30.99
N SER A 2 2.46 -14.12 -31.94
CA SER A 2 1.37 -14.02 -32.93
C SER A 2 0.03 -14.11 -32.21
N LEU A 3 -0.82 -13.08 -32.30
CA LEU A 3 -1.66 -12.78 -33.47
C LEU A 3 -2.51 -14.01 -33.81
N PHE A 4 -3.78 -13.92 -33.40
CA PHE A 4 -4.88 -14.59 -34.07
C PHE A 4 -4.62 -14.51 -35.57
N THR A 5 -4.47 -15.67 -36.18
CA THR A 5 -4.17 -15.77 -37.61
C THR A 5 -5.49 -15.73 -38.38
N GLU A 6 -5.46 -15.32 -39.65
CA GLU A 6 -6.63 -15.32 -40.55
C GLU A 6 -7.34 -16.69 -40.62
N LYS A 7 -6.63 -17.77 -40.26
CA LYS A 7 -7.17 -19.14 -40.13
C LYS A 7 -8.10 -19.33 -38.93
N ASP A 8 -7.96 -18.55 -37.86
CA ASP A 8 -8.82 -18.63 -36.68
C ASP A 8 -10.24 -18.10 -36.96
N PHE A 9 -10.38 -17.21 -37.95
CA PHE A 9 -11.69 -16.73 -38.43
C PHE A 9 -12.39 -17.71 -39.38
N ARG A 10 -11.68 -18.71 -39.92
CA ARG A 10 -12.25 -19.68 -40.87
C ARG A 10 -12.85 -20.93 -40.23
N GLY A 11 -12.89 -21.03 -38.90
CA GLY A 11 -13.66 -22.06 -38.21
C GLY A 11 -13.20 -23.52 -38.42
N GLU A 12 -11.97 -23.74 -38.87
CA GLU A 12 -11.51 -25.08 -39.31
C GLU A 12 -10.94 -25.99 -38.21
N TYR A 13 -10.96 -25.60 -36.93
CA TYR A 13 -10.30 -26.37 -35.85
C TYR A 13 -11.21 -27.03 -34.80
N TYR A 14 -12.47 -27.32 -35.14
CA TYR A 14 -13.31 -28.18 -34.28
C TYR A 14 -13.95 -29.32 -35.08
N ARG A 15 -13.13 -30.26 -35.54
CA ARG A 15 -13.63 -31.56 -35.99
C ARG A 15 -13.88 -32.45 -34.78
N SER A 16 -14.91 -32.13 -33.99
CA SER A 16 -15.46 -33.08 -33.02
C SER A 16 -16.35 -34.08 -33.75
N THR A 17 -16.01 -35.35 -33.63
CA THR A 17 -16.76 -36.50 -34.13
C THR A 17 -18.21 -36.51 -33.61
N ASN A 18 -19.17 -36.49 -34.55
CA ASN A 18 -20.55 -36.97 -34.47
C ASN A 18 -21.35 -36.68 -33.18
N ALA A 19 -21.42 -35.41 -32.76
CA ALA A 19 -22.54 -34.93 -31.96
C ALA A 19 -23.22 -33.80 -32.73
N THR A 20 -24.51 -33.95 -33.04
CA THR A 20 -25.37 -32.87 -33.56
C THR A 20 -25.45 -31.77 -32.51
N ARG A 21 -24.44 -30.89 -32.47
CA ARG A 21 -24.47 -29.69 -31.66
C ARG A 21 -25.24 -28.63 -32.43
N GLU A 22 -26.28 -28.08 -31.81
CA GLU A 22 -26.95 -26.90 -32.32
C GLU A 22 -25.89 -25.85 -32.70
N PRO A 23 -26.05 -25.14 -33.83
CA PRO A 23 -25.09 -24.13 -34.24
C PRO A 23 -24.91 -23.15 -33.09
N TRP A 24 -23.68 -23.05 -32.59
CA TRP A 24 -23.33 -22.08 -31.56
C TRP A 24 -23.65 -20.70 -32.14
N THR A 25 -24.79 -20.17 -31.73
CA THR A 25 -25.19 -18.80 -32.01
C THR A 25 -24.74 -18.00 -30.79
N PRO A 26 -23.77 -17.10 -30.92
CA PRO A 26 -23.43 -16.21 -29.82
C PRO A 26 -24.67 -15.38 -29.51
N LYS A 27 -25.44 -15.79 -28.51
CA LYS A 27 -26.47 -14.94 -27.93
C LYS A 27 -25.72 -13.83 -27.22
N ALA A 28 -25.69 -12.65 -27.82
CA ALA A 28 -25.17 -11.46 -27.18
C ALA A 28 -25.91 -11.31 -25.85
N LYS A 29 -25.22 -11.55 -24.74
CA LYS A 29 -25.78 -11.31 -23.43
C LYS A 29 -25.93 -9.80 -23.35
N THR A 30 -27.17 -9.30 -23.38
CA THR A 30 -27.46 -7.88 -23.25
C THR A 30 -26.95 -7.44 -21.89
N TYR A 31 -25.93 -6.58 -21.90
CA TYR A 31 -25.40 -6.01 -20.67
C TYR A 31 -26.45 -5.04 -20.11
N SER A 32 -26.97 -5.36 -18.92
CA SER A 32 -27.87 -4.49 -18.17
C SER A 32 -27.05 -3.76 -17.12
N ALA A 33 -26.86 -2.46 -17.32
CA ALA A 33 -26.12 -1.60 -16.39
C ALA A 33 -26.78 -1.53 -15.00
N LYS A 34 -28.09 -1.83 -14.90
CA LYS A 34 -28.84 -1.89 -13.63
C LYS A 34 -28.43 -3.07 -12.74
N ASP A 35 -27.88 -4.14 -13.31
CA ASP A 35 -27.55 -5.36 -12.57
C ASP A 35 -26.11 -5.36 -12.01
N TYR A 36 -25.28 -4.39 -12.42
CA TYR A 36 -23.88 -4.28 -12.01
C TYR A 36 -23.59 -2.95 -11.30
N HIS A 37 -24.16 -2.77 -10.11
CA HIS A 37 -23.61 -1.81 -9.15
C HIS A 37 -22.29 -2.36 -8.60
N VAL A 38 -21.17 -2.01 -9.22
CA VAL A 38 -19.86 -2.45 -8.73
C VAL A 38 -19.60 -1.74 -7.40
N ARG A 39 -19.84 -2.41 -6.27
CA ARG A 39 -19.32 -1.95 -4.98
C ARG A 39 -17.83 -2.27 -4.95
N ASN A 40 -16.97 -1.29 -4.68
CA ASN A 40 -15.52 -1.49 -4.71
C ASN A 40 -15.03 -2.50 -3.68
N PHE A 41 -15.75 -2.68 -2.56
CA PHE A 41 -15.50 -3.78 -1.61
C PHE A 41 -15.56 -5.16 -2.25
N SER A 42 -16.30 -5.33 -3.35
CA SER A 42 -16.46 -6.63 -4.01
C SER A 42 -15.30 -7.00 -4.94
N SER A 43 -14.35 -6.09 -5.19
CA SER A 43 -13.22 -6.38 -6.09
C SER A 43 -12.05 -7.06 -5.37
N PRO A 44 -11.56 -6.57 -4.21
CA PRO A 44 -10.62 -7.28 -3.37
C PRO A 44 -11.35 -8.21 -2.38
N SER A 45 -10.66 -9.23 -1.87
CA SER A 45 -11.23 -10.09 -0.83
C SER A 45 -11.41 -9.32 0.49
N GLU A 46 -12.43 -9.66 1.29
CA GLU A 46 -12.67 -9.03 2.60
C GLU A 46 -11.45 -9.16 3.54
N LEU A 47 -10.71 -10.26 3.42
CA LEU A 47 -9.47 -10.50 4.15
C LEU A 47 -8.37 -9.50 3.79
N GLU A 48 -8.20 -9.13 2.51
CA GLU A 48 -7.19 -8.16 2.09
C GLU A 48 -7.46 -6.77 2.67
N TRP A 49 -8.73 -6.37 2.73
CA TRP A 49 -9.14 -5.14 3.41
C TRP A 49 -8.85 -5.17 4.90
N PHE A 50 -9.26 -6.26 5.57
CA PHE A 50 -9.05 -6.43 7.00
C PHE A 50 -7.56 -6.42 7.36
N VAL A 51 -6.73 -7.19 6.66
CA VAL A 51 -5.29 -7.26 6.90
C VAL A 51 -4.62 -5.91 6.67
N SER A 52 -5.01 -5.18 5.61
CA SER A 52 -4.46 -3.84 5.34
C SER A 52 -4.81 -2.85 6.45
N ILE A 53 -6.07 -2.83 6.90
CA ILE A 53 -6.50 -1.96 8.01
C ILE A 53 -5.81 -2.36 9.32
N ALA A 54 -5.69 -3.67 9.59
CA ALA A 54 -5.05 -4.18 10.80
C ALA A 54 -3.57 -3.76 10.92
N ILE A 55 -2.82 -3.76 9.81
CA ILE A 55 -1.43 -3.30 9.80
C ILE A 55 -1.34 -1.82 10.22
N TYR A 56 -2.13 -0.94 9.62
CA TYR A 56 -2.09 0.49 9.99
C TYR A 56 -2.65 0.73 11.40
N PHE A 57 -3.66 -0.06 11.81
CA PHE A 57 -4.20 0.01 13.17
C PHE A 57 -3.16 -0.38 14.22
N PHE A 58 -2.31 -1.37 13.94
CA PHE A 58 -1.18 -1.72 14.81
C PHE A 58 -0.25 -0.53 15.06
N PHE A 59 0.04 0.28 14.03
CA PHE A 59 0.86 1.49 14.19
C PHE A 59 0.16 2.57 15.02
N VAL A 60 -1.16 2.76 14.83
CA VAL A 60 -1.95 3.71 15.63
C VAL A 60 -1.96 3.27 17.10
N LEU A 61 -2.31 2.01 17.36
CA LEU A 61 -2.44 1.47 18.71
C LEU A 61 -1.08 1.42 19.43
N GLY A 62 -0.03 0.93 18.76
CA GLY A 62 1.32 0.88 19.33
C GLY A 62 1.87 2.26 19.67
N SER A 63 1.63 3.25 18.81
CA SER A 63 2.01 4.64 19.08
C SER A 63 1.22 5.23 20.24
N ALA A 64 -0.09 5.00 20.31
CA ALA A 64 -0.94 5.47 21.39
C ALA A 64 -0.52 4.89 22.75
N ILE A 65 -0.29 3.57 22.82
CA ILE A 65 0.18 2.90 24.04
C ILE A 65 1.52 3.47 24.49
N LYS A 66 2.49 3.61 23.57
CA LYS A 66 3.80 4.17 23.92
C LYS A 66 3.67 5.59 24.46
N ILE A 67 2.91 6.45 23.78
CA ILE A 67 2.70 7.84 24.20
C ILE A 67 2.04 7.88 25.59
N MET A 68 1.04 7.04 25.86
CA MET A 68 0.38 6.93 27.17
C MET A 68 1.30 6.45 28.29
N LEU A 69 2.30 5.62 27.98
CA LEU A 69 3.32 5.16 28.93
C LEU A 69 4.46 6.17 29.12
N SER A 70 4.42 7.31 28.44
CA SER A 70 5.43 8.37 28.51
C SER A 70 4.83 9.66 29.05
N ASP A 71 5.66 10.69 29.25
CA ASP A 71 5.22 12.02 29.71
C ASP A 71 4.38 12.80 28.65
N GLY A 72 3.92 12.13 27.60
CA GLY A 72 3.17 12.73 26.48
C GLY A 72 4.07 13.37 25.43
N VAL A 73 3.48 14.26 24.62
CA VAL A 73 4.18 14.95 23.52
C VAL A 73 4.29 16.43 23.87
N SER A 74 5.50 16.97 23.88
CA SER A 74 5.77 18.40 24.11
C SER A 74 5.98 19.16 22.79
N ALA A 75 5.74 20.48 22.81
CA ALA A 75 6.01 21.36 21.68
C ALA A 75 7.50 21.34 21.25
N THR A 76 8.41 21.11 22.18
CA THR A 76 9.85 20.98 21.89
C THR A 76 10.18 19.71 21.11
N ASP A 77 9.38 18.66 21.25
CA ASP A 77 9.63 17.37 20.58
C ASP A 77 9.40 17.49 19.08
N PHE A 78 8.46 18.33 18.66
CA PHE A 78 8.21 18.63 17.26
C PHE A 78 9.38 19.34 16.57
N ARG A 79 10.18 20.14 17.31
CA ARG A 79 11.39 20.76 16.74
C ARG A 79 12.46 19.73 16.39
N ASN A 80 12.48 18.61 17.11
CA ASN A 80 13.46 17.53 16.91
C ASN A 80 12.92 16.41 16.01
N LEU A 81 11.71 16.56 15.45
CA LEU A 81 11.04 15.55 14.63
C LEU A 81 11.84 15.19 13.37
N ALA A 82 12.50 16.17 12.76
CA ALA A 82 13.21 15.99 11.49
C ALA A 82 14.56 15.28 11.65
N LEU A 83 15.17 15.35 12.84
CA LEU A 83 16.56 14.98 13.08
C LEU A 83 16.72 14.42 14.49
N SER A 84 15.95 13.36 14.80
CA SER A 84 15.80 12.78 16.13
C SER A 84 17.05 12.95 17.00
N THR A 85 16.93 13.70 18.09
CA THR A 85 18.07 14.01 18.96
C THR A 85 18.48 12.76 19.73
N ILE A 86 19.67 12.22 19.46
CA ILE A 86 20.19 11.05 20.17
C ILE A 86 20.73 11.52 21.53
N ARG A 87 20.06 11.10 22.60
CA ARG A 87 20.55 11.28 23.98
C ARG A 87 20.80 9.91 24.59
N PRO A 88 21.92 9.66 25.28
CA PRO A 88 22.14 8.38 25.96
C PRO A 88 21.00 8.01 26.93
N GLN A 89 20.36 9.03 27.54
CA GLN A 89 19.22 8.87 28.43
C GLN A 89 17.94 8.42 27.70
N SER A 90 17.78 8.73 26.41
CA SER A 90 16.61 8.34 25.62
C SER A 90 16.66 6.91 25.09
N LEU A 91 17.79 6.20 25.27
CA LEU A 91 17.95 4.78 24.92
C LEU A 91 17.39 3.92 26.05
N THR A 92 16.08 3.79 26.11
CA THR A 92 15.39 3.16 27.25
C THR A 92 15.03 1.69 27.02
N MET A 93 14.98 1.23 25.76
CA MET A 93 14.50 -0.10 25.39
C MET A 93 15.64 -1.02 24.92
N GLY A 94 15.53 -2.32 25.22
CA GLY A 94 16.38 -3.37 24.66
C GLY A 94 17.84 -3.34 25.11
N ARG A 95 18.16 -2.74 26.26
CA ARG A 95 19.56 -2.63 26.74
C ARG A 95 20.25 -3.99 26.95
N ASP A 96 19.49 -5.04 27.19
CA ASP A 96 20.00 -6.40 27.38
C ASP A 96 20.23 -7.16 26.07
N LEU A 97 19.80 -6.59 24.93
CA LEU A 97 19.97 -7.19 23.61
C LEU A 97 21.31 -6.80 23.01
N ALA A 98 21.92 -7.76 22.29
CA ALA A 98 23.12 -7.48 21.51
C ALA A 98 22.83 -6.44 20.39
N PRO A 99 23.81 -5.60 20.01
CA PRO A 99 23.62 -4.58 18.97
C PRO A 99 23.01 -5.09 17.65
N PRO A 100 23.37 -6.29 17.13
CA PRO A 100 22.72 -6.82 15.93
C PRO A 100 21.22 -7.08 16.11
N ALA A 101 20.82 -7.59 17.29
CA ALA A 101 19.41 -7.82 17.59
C ALA A 101 18.64 -6.49 17.70
N LEU A 102 19.26 -5.45 18.27
CA LEU A 102 18.67 -4.10 18.31
C LEU A 102 18.47 -3.53 16.92
N ALA A 103 19.43 -3.71 16.02
CA ALA A 103 19.30 -3.28 14.63
C ALA A 103 18.14 -4.00 13.92
N ILE A 104 17.95 -5.29 14.17
CA ILE A 104 16.80 -6.04 13.61
C ILE A 104 15.49 -5.47 14.15
N VAL A 105 15.37 -5.30 15.47
CA VAL A 105 14.14 -4.77 16.10
C VAL A 105 13.83 -3.35 15.65
N ALA A 106 14.83 -2.49 15.46
CA ALA A 106 14.64 -1.14 14.93
C ALA A 106 14.13 -1.12 13.48
N ASN A 107 14.31 -2.21 12.73
CA ASN A 107 13.94 -2.34 11.31
C ASN A 107 12.66 -3.17 11.06
N THR A 108 12.12 -3.85 12.07
CA THR A 108 10.88 -4.61 11.91
C THR A 108 9.67 -3.74 11.54
N PRO A 109 9.50 -2.50 12.06
CA PRO A 109 8.44 -1.60 11.59
C PRO A 109 8.49 -1.32 10.08
N GLN A 110 9.69 -1.18 9.51
CA GLN A 110 9.94 -0.84 8.12
C GLN A 110 9.56 -2.02 7.21
N LEU A 111 9.81 -3.26 7.65
CA LEU A 111 9.35 -4.46 6.95
C LEU A 111 7.83 -4.53 6.94
N LEU A 112 7.19 -4.24 8.08
CA LEU A 112 5.74 -4.26 8.19
C LEU A 112 5.08 -3.15 7.34
N LEU A 113 5.67 -1.96 7.28
CA LEU A 113 5.21 -0.88 6.41
C LEU A 113 5.38 -1.22 4.93
N SER A 114 6.45 -1.91 4.55
CA SER A 114 6.65 -2.40 3.18
C SER A 114 5.53 -3.37 2.79
N ALA A 115 5.18 -4.31 3.68
CA ALA A 115 4.06 -5.23 3.46
C ALA A 115 2.73 -4.49 3.36
N GLY A 116 2.50 -3.49 4.22
CA GLY A 116 1.32 -2.62 4.18
C GLY A 116 1.21 -1.86 2.84
N TYR A 117 2.31 -1.33 2.32
CA TYR A 117 2.36 -0.67 1.01
C TYR A 117 2.00 -1.64 -0.13
N LEU A 118 2.55 -2.86 -0.13
CA LEU A 118 2.25 -3.86 -1.16
C LEU A 118 0.76 -4.23 -1.16
N LEU A 119 0.16 -4.43 0.02
CA LEU A 119 -1.27 -4.71 0.15
C LEU A 119 -2.12 -3.52 -0.28
N TYR A 120 -1.76 -2.31 0.14
CA TYR A 120 -2.48 -1.10 -0.25
C TYR A 120 -2.43 -0.86 -1.76
N ASN A 121 -1.26 -1.06 -2.38
CA ASN A 121 -1.10 -0.96 -3.83
C ASN A 121 -1.93 -2.03 -4.57
N ARG A 122 -2.06 -3.25 -4.01
CA ARG A 122 -2.95 -4.28 -4.56
C ARG A 122 -4.41 -3.85 -4.49
N LEU A 123 -4.87 -3.30 -3.36
CA LEU A 123 -6.23 -2.77 -3.21
C LEU A 123 -6.54 -1.67 -4.24
N LEU A 124 -5.64 -0.70 -4.40
CA LEU A 124 -5.78 0.37 -5.39
C LEU A 124 -5.80 -0.17 -6.82
N THR A 125 -4.95 -1.15 -7.13
CA THR A 125 -4.89 -1.74 -8.46
C THR A 125 -6.15 -2.55 -8.76
N ALA A 126 -6.63 -3.38 -7.82
CA ALA A 126 -7.84 -4.18 -7.99
C ALA A 126 -9.07 -3.30 -8.19
N THR A 127 -9.23 -2.25 -7.39
CA THR A 127 -10.35 -1.29 -7.52
C THR A 127 -10.27 -0.50 -8.83
N ALA A 128 -9.07 -0.08 -9.26
CA ALA A 128 -8.88 0.61 -10.54
C ALA A 128 -9.20 -0.29 -11.75
N VAL A 129 -8.76 -1.54 -11.70
CA VAL A 129 -9.02 -2.53 -12.76
C VAL A 129 -10.52 -2.86 -12.83
N ALA A 130 -11.17 -3.09 -11.69
CA ALA A 130 -12.61 -3.34 -11.65
C ALA A 130 -13.42 -2.15 -12.20
N GLY A 131 -13.03 -0.92 -11.87
CA GLY A 131 -13.63 0.28 -12.44
C GLY A 131 -13.44 0.38 -13.96
N GLU A 132 -12.26 0.04 -14.48
CA GLU A 132 -12.01 0.02 -15.93
C GLU A 132 -12.86 -1.07 -16.63
N TRP A 133 -12.98 -2.27 -16.04
CA TRP A 133 -13.84 -3.33 -16.55
C TRP A 133 -15.32 -2.96 -16.57
N ALA A 134 -15.81 -2.32 -15.51
CA ALA A 134 -17.18 -1.83 -15.44
C ALA A 134 -17.47 -0.79 -16.54
N ALA A 135 -16.50 0.06 -16.86
CA ALA A 135 -16.63 1.06 -17.92
C ALA A 135 -16.80 0.46 -19.34
N PHE A 136 -16.28 -0.74 -19.61
CA PHE A 136 -16.46 -1.40 -20.89
C PHE A 136 -17.88 -1.95 -21.09
N GLY A 137 -18.58 -2.27 -19.99
CA GLY A 137 -19.98 -2.72 -20.04
C GLY A 137 -20.98 -1.57 -20.12
N ALA A 138 -20.63 -0.38 -19.62
CA ALA A 138 -21.51 0.78 -19.60
C ALA A 138 -21.91 1.27 -21.00
N ALA A 139 -22.96 2.10 -21.06
CA ALA A 139 -23.61 2.56 -22.30
C ALA A 139 -22.68 3.27 -23.31
N ALA A 140 -21.49 3.71 -22.90
CA ALA A 140 -20.45 4.27 -23.75
C ALA A 140 -19.20 3.37 -23.73
N PRO A 141 -19.07 2.41 -24.68
CA PRO A 141 -17.95 1.48 -24.69
C PRO A 141 -16.62 2.21 -24.88
N LYS A 142 -15.70 2.05 -23.91
CA LYS A 142 -14.31 2.52 -24.05
C LYS A 142 -13.55 1.65 -25.04
N ALA A 143 -12.60 2.23 -25.77
CA ALA A 143 -11.74 1.48 -26.68
C ALA A 143 -10.73 0.62 -25.90
N LEU A 144 -10.47 -0.59 -26.41
CA LEU A 144 -9.53 -1.54 -25.82
C LEU A 144 -8.10 -0.98 -25.80
N ARG A 145 -7.37 -1.29 -24.71
CA ARG A 145 -5.94 -1.01 -24.60
C ARG A 145 -5.14 -2.17 -25.16
N THR A 146 -4.30 -1.93 -26.15
CA THR A 146 -3.45 -2.96 -26.78
C THR A 146 -2.00 -2.50 -26.81
N THR A 147 -1.06 -3.44 -26.89
CA THR A 147 0.38 -3.14 -26.96
C THR A 147 0.78 -2.51 -28.29
N ARG A 148 -0.03 -2.71 -29.34
CA ARG A 148 0.13 -2.10 -30.67
C ARG A 148 -1.23 -1.55 -31.11
N PRO A 149 -1.58 -0.31 -30.72
CA PRO A 149 -2.89 0.26 -31.03
C PRO A 149 -3.05 0.51 -32.54
N ALA A 150 -4.25 0.26 -33.04
CA ALA A 150 -4.69 0.65 -34.38
C ALA A 150 -6.08 1.32 -34.30
N GLY A 151 -6.28 2.40 -35.06
CA GLY A 151 -7.54 3.17 -35.06
C GLY A 151 -7.82 3.82 -33.71
N ALA A 152 -9.02 3.58 -33.15
CA ALA A 152 -9.47 4.17 -31.88
C ALA A 152 -8.91 3.49 -30.62
N GLN A 153 -8.12 2.41 -30.76
CA GLN A 153 -7.53 1.67 -29.64
C GLN A 153 -6.48 2.49 -28.89
N ARG A 154 -6.35 2.25 -27.58
CA ARG A 154 -5.40 2.95 -26.72
C ARG A 154 -4.16 2.10 -26.49
N SER A 155 -3.01 2.70 -26.22
CA SER A 155 -1.83 1.93 -25.81
C SER A 155 -1.96 1.42 -24.37
N THR A 156 -1.23 0.34 -24.05
CA THR A 156 -1.07 -0.15 -22.67
C THR A 156 -0.41 0.91 -21.79
N ARG A 157 -0.86 1.05 -20.53
CA ARG A 157 -0.15 1.89 -19.57
C ARG A 157 1.21 1.26 -19.23
N TRP A 158 2.22 2.11 -19.03
CA TRP A 158 3.51 1.66 -18.52
C TRP A 158 3.44 1.24 -17.05
N LEU A 159 2.57 1.88 -16.25
CA LEU A 159 2.22 1.47 -14.88
C LEU A 159 0.81 0.85 -14.83
N GLN A 160 0.63 -0.22 -14.07
CA GLN A 160 -0.67 -0.87 -13.88
C GLN A 160 -1.72 0.09 -13.29
N LEU A 161 -1.29 0.98 -12.39
CA LEU A 161 -2.13 1.98 -11.73
C LEU A 161 -1.87 3.39 -12.32
N PRO A 162 -2.91 4.23 -12.55
CA PRO A 162 -2.69 5.60 -13.00
C PRO A 162 -1.80 6.39 -12.03
N HIS A 163 -0.93 7.26 -12.56
CA HIS A 163 0.02 8.04 -11.76
C HIS A 163 -0.62 8.87 -10.63
N ARG A 164 -1.86 9.36 -10.82
CA ARG A 164 -2.59 10.11 -9.79
C ARG A 164 -2.92 9.31 -8.53
N PHE A 165 -2.93 7.97 -8.60
CA PHE A 165 -3.11 7.11 -7.42
C PHE A 165 -1.77 6.54 -6.97
N ALA A 166 -0.90 6.19 -7.91
CA ALA A 166 0.42 5.64 -7.61
C ALA A 166 1.33 6.66 -6.91
N ALA A 167 1.39 7.91 -7.37
CA ALA A 167 2.30 8.92 -6.81
C ALA A 167 1.95 9.30 -5.36
N PRO A 168 0.68 9.59 -5.00
CA PRO A 168 0.33 9.81 -3.59
C PRO A 168 0.57 8.58 -2.72
N ALA A 169 0.32 7.37 -3.22
CA ALA A 169 0.55 6.15 -2.46
C ALA A 169 2.05 5.93 -2.16
N VAL A 170 2.92 6.14 -3.15
CA VAL A 170 4.38 6.07 -2.97
C VAL A 170 4.86 7.16 -2.04
N ALA A 171 4.37 8.40 -2.18
CA ALA A 171 4.74 9.50 -1.29
C ALA A 171 4.31 9.24 0.16
N ALA A 172 3.08 8.72 0.37
CA ALA A 172 2.59 8.33 1.69
C ALA A 172 3.44 7.19 2.29
N SER A 173 3.81 6.19 1.50
CA SER A 173 4.71 5.12 1.94
C SER A 173 6.08 5.65 2.33
N ALA A 174 6.70 6.48 1.50
CA ALA A 174 7.98 7.10 1.81
C ALA A 174 7.92 7.93 3.10
N LEU A 175 6.84 8.70 3.29
CA LEU A 175 6.60 9.46 4.52
C LEU A 175 6.45 8.57 5.75
N LEU A 176 5.67 7.49 5.66
CA LEU A 176 5.52 6.54 6.78
C LEU A 176 6.84 5.87 7.14
N HIS A 177 7.64 5.47 6.15
CA HIS A 177 8.97 4.90 6.39
C HIS A 177 9.93 5.90 7.04
N TYR A 178 9.91 7.15 6.56
CA TYR A 178 10.67 8.22 7.18
C TYR A 178 10.26 8.43 8.63
N LEU A 179 8.95 8.57 8.91
CA LEU A 179 8.44 8.75 10.26
C LEU A 179 8.73 7.55 11.15
N ALA A 180 8.64 6.32 10.65
CA ALA A 180 8.99 5.12 11.39
C ALA A 180 10.46 5.10 11.83
N SER A 181 11.38 5.57 10.96
CA SER A 181 12.80 5.70 11.28
C SER A 181 13.07 6.70 12.41
N GLN A 182 12.22 7.70 12.57
CA GLN A 182 12.31 8.68 13.66
C GLN A 182 11.56 8.18 14.91
N ALA A 183 10.50 7.40 14.73
CA ALA A 183 9.65 6.87 15.81
C ALA A 183 10.37 5.79 16.63
N LEU A 184 11.10 4.89 15.97
CA LEU A 184 11.90 3.86 16.61
C LEU A 184 13.25 3.75 15.89
N PHE A 185 14.34 3.98 16.62
CA PHE A 185 15.68 3.94 16.06
C PHE A 185 16.65 3.22 16.99
N PHE A 186 17.62 2.54 16.40
CA PHE A 186 18.76 1.99 17.12
C PHE A 186 19.86 3.07 17.25
N ALA A 187 20.44 3.19 18.44
CA ALA A 187 21.65 3.98 18.63
C ALA A 187 22.63 3.26 19.57
N ALA A 188 23.91 3.44 19.29
CA ALA A 188 25.01 3.04 20.16
C ALA A 188 25.90 4.26 20.42
N VAL A 189 26.11 4.57 21.69
CA VAL A 189 26.89 5.74 22.13
C VAL A 189 28.06 5.26 22.97
N ARG A 190 29.27 5.59 22.53
CA ARG A 190 30.49 5.45 23.31
C ARG A 190 30.87 6.78 23.93
N VAL A 191 31.02 6.79 25.25
CA VAL A 191 31.47 7.93 26.03
C VAL A 191 32.95 7.74 26.31
N TYR A 192 33.75 8.70 25.88
CA TYR A 192 35.19 8.74 26.12
C TYR A 192 35.49 9.54 27.40
N ALA A 193 36.57 9.21 28.09
CA ALA A 193 37.12 10.04 29.16
C ALA A 193 37.65 11.35 28.58
N ASP A 194 37.88 12.35 29.44
CA ASP A 194 38.43 13.65 29.03
C ASP A 194 39.82 13.53 28.38
N ASP A 195 40.51 12.41 28.60
CA ASP A 195 41.77 12.03 27.94
C ASP A 195 41.61 11.60 26.46
N GLY A 196 40.37 11.44 25.97
CA GLY A 196 40.02 11.07 24.60
C GLY A 196 40.35 9.64 24.20
N GLY A 197 41.11 8.90 25.01
CA GLY A 197 41.63 7.58 24.68
C GLY A 197 40.84 6.44 25.30
N ARG A 198 40.26 6.66 26.49
CA ARG A 198 39.59 5.58 27.23
C ARG A 198 38.07 5.65 27.09
N VAL A 199 37.46 4.54 26.68
CA VAL A 199 35.99 4.40 26.72
C VAL A 199 35.57 4.20 28.17
N VAL A 200 34.78 5.14 28.69
CA VAL A 200 34.24 5.12 30.06
C VAL A 200 32.88 4.42 30.10
N ARG A 201 32.10 4.51 29.02
CA ARG A 201 30.78 3.92 28.94
C ARG A 201 30.44 3.57 27.50
N ASP A 202 29.94 2.36 27.26
CA ASP A 202 29.31 1.98 26.00
C ASP A 202 27.83 1.69 26.28
N VAL A 203 26.94 2.37 25.56
CA VAL A 203 25.48 2.22 25.72
C VAL A 203 24.86 2.01 24.37
N SER A 204 24.32 0.81 24.15
CA SER A 204 23.47 0.49 23.00
C SER A 204 22.02 0.31 23.44
N GLY A 205 21.09 0.78 22.63
CA GLY A 205 19.67 0.57 22.89
C GLY A 205 18.79 1.11 21.78
N LEU A 206 17.49 0.96 21.98
CA LEU A 206 16.47 1.57 21.12
C LEU A 206 16.01 2.89 21.72
N GLY A 207 16.06 3.94 20.91
CA GLY A 207 15.45 5.23 21.16
C GLY A 207 14.09 5.33 20.49
N SER A 208 13.23 6.19 21.02
CA SER A 208 11.92 6.46 20.44
C SER A 208 11.52 7.92 20.59
N SER A 209 10.91 8.49 19.54
CA SER A 209 10.42 9.88 19.54
C SER A 209 8.90 9.93 19.62
N ASN A 210 8.37 10.58 20.66
CA ASN A 210 6.93 10.74 20.86
C ASN A 210 6.27 11.55 19.74
N ALA A 211 6.92 12.61 19.27
CA ALA A 211 6.41 13.40 18.15
C ALA A 211 6.37 12.60 16.85
N ALA A 212 7.38 11.78 16.58
CA ALA A 212 7.40 10.92 15.39
C ALA A 212 6.36 9.81 15.47
N MET A 213 6.17 9.20 16.64
CA MET A 213 5.10 8.23 16.87
C MET A 213 3.71 8.83 16.66
N LEU A 214 3.48 10.05 17.15
CA LEU A 214 2.22 10.75 16.92
C LEU A 214 2.00 11.05 15.43
N ALA A 215 3.00 11.60 14.74
CA ALA A 215 2.92 11.88 13.32
C ALA A 215 2.67 10.60 12.50
N LEU A 216 3.37 9.51 12.84
CA LEU A 216 3.17 8.18 12.23
C LEU A 216 1.74 7.69 12.44
N ALA A 217 1.21 7.80 13.66
CA ALA A 217 -0.16 7.40 13.98
C ALA A 217 -1.20 8.21 13.20
N VAL A 218 -1.02 9.53 13.07
CA VAL A 218 -1.91 10.40 12.29
C VAL A 218 -1.91 10.00 10.82
N CYS A 219 -0.74 9.79 10.21
CA CYS A 219 -0.64 9.34 8.82
C CYS A 219 -1.24 7.94 8.62
N ALA A 220 -1.01 7.01 9.55
CA ALA A 220 -1.60 5.67 9.50
C ALA A 220 -3.14 5.72 9.63
N ALA A 221 -3.68 6.54 10.54
CA ALA A 221 -5.11 6.75 10.69
C ALA A 221 -5.74 7.35 9.41
N ALA A 222 -5.06 8.31 8.77
CA ALA A 222 -5.49 8.86 7.50
C ALA A 222 -5.57 7.79 6.39
N LEU A 223 -4.64 6.83 6.35
CA LEU A 223 -4.70 5.70 5.41
C LEU A 223 -5.82 4.71 5.73
N ILE A 224 -6.15 4.49 7.02
CA ILE A 224 -7.32 3.69 7.41
C ILE A 224 -8.60 4.34 6.89
N VAL A 225 -8.77 5.63 7.13
CA VAL A 225 -9.94 6.38 6.63
C VAL A 225 -9.98 6.36 5.10
N ALA A 226 -8.86 6.58 4.42
CA ALA A 226 -8.78 6.49 2.96
C ALA A 226 -9.19 5.10 2.45
N SER A 227 -8.75 4.03 3.14
CA SER A 227 -9.14 2.65 2.81
C SER A 227 -10.65 2.44 2.97
N MET A 228 -11.24 2.90 4.07
CA MET A 228 -12.68 2.82 4.31
C MET A 228 -13.49 3.58 3.25
N VAL A 229 -13.05 4.79 2.88
CA VAL A 229 -13.70 5.61 1.84
C VAL A 229 -13.61 4.93 0.47
N LEU A 230 -12.44 4.38 0.12
CA LEU A 230 -12.25 3.66 -1.15
C LEU A 230 -13.15 2.42 -1.23
N GLY A 231 -13.30 1.70 -0.12
CA GLY A 231 -14.23 0.58 -0.03
C GLY A 231 -15.69 1.03 -0.16
N TRP A 232 -16.08 2.11 0.53
CA TRP A 232 -17.49 2.54 0.60
C TRP A 232 -17.99 3.20 -0.70
N ARG A 233 -17.12 3.86 -1.47
CA ARG A 233 -17.51 4.47 -2.75
C ARG A 233 -18.08 3.42 -3.72
N SER A 234 -19.29 3.69 -4.23
CA SER A 234 -19.89 2.93 -5.32
C SER A 234 -19.09 3.18 -6.62
N GLY A 235 -18.94 2.16 -7.46
CA GLY A 235 -18.10 2.18 -8.66
C GLY A 235 -18.40 3.33 -9.62
N ASP A 236 -19.62 3.86 -9.60
CA ASP A 236 -20.08 4.97 -10.43
C ASP A 236 -19.25 6.26 -10.26
N ASP A 237 -18.78 6.56 -9.04
CA ASP A 237 -17.97 7.75 -8.76
C ASP A 237 -16.53 7.65 -9.30
N LEU A 238 -16.02 6.43 -9.43
CA LEU A 238 -14.68 6.17 -9.97
C LEU A 238 -14.68 6.08 -11.50
N LEU A 239 -15.80 5.70 -12.11
CA LEU A 239 -15.97 5.68 -13.57
C LEU A 239 -15.72 7.05 -14.22
N ILE A 240 -16.06 8.14 -13.53
CA ILE A 240 -15.86 9.53 -13.99
C ILE A 240 -14.38 9.90 -14.00
N GLN A 241 -13.56 9.26 -13.18
CA GLN A 241 -12.15 9.61 -13.08
C GLN A 241 -11.31 8.85 -14.13
N PHE A 242 -11.63 7.62 -14.55
CA PHE A 242 -10.74 6.80 -15.41
C PHE A 242 -10.83 7.04 -16.93
#